data_AF-A0A7C7QTW4-F1
#
_entry.id   AF-A0A7C7QTW4-F1
#
_cell.length_a   1.000
_cell.length_b   1.000
_cell.length_c   1.000
_cell.angle_alpha   90.00
_cell.angle_beta   90.00
_cell.angle_gamma   90.00
#
_symmetry.space_group_name_H-M   'P 1'
#
loop_
_entity.id
_entity.type
_entity.pdbx_description
1 polymer ?
#
loop_
_entity_poly.entity_id
_entity_poly.type
_entity_poly.pdbx_seq_one_letter_code
_entity_poly.pdbx_strand_id
1 'polypeptide(L)'
;DWPLSRKFGVDTDTALEILEYANNLGLIPYGITFHVGSQCNNLRNWFIAVKLSAELWEKARAKGLKLQMLNIGGGLPVRYNYEALSIEDIAYYVKGLMRKYFPVQPYELQIEPGRGIVGDQGLMITRVIGKATRGEENWIYIDTGVFNGLAEALGGIRYPFYIEREGKLKEWTIGGISCDSMDVVAKNVFLPEPQIGDFLYILSTGAYTTVYASNFNGFPRPEVVPF
;
A
#
# COMPACT_ATOMS: atom_id res chain seq x y z
N ASP A 1 3.96 5.83 4.32
CA ASP A 1 2.53 5.53 4.57
C ASP A 1 1.65 6.35 3.64
N TRP A 2 0.55 5.77 3.18
CA TRP A 2 -0.49 6.46 2.41
C TRP A 2 -1.70 6.74 3.30
N PRO A 3 -1.78 7.92 3.96
CA PRO A 3 -2.88 8.23 4.87
C PRO A 3 -4.17 8.50 4.07
N LEU A 4 -5.20 7.70 4.34
CA LEU A 4 -6.52 7.83 3.70
C LEU A 4 -7.42 8.87 4.40
N SER A 5 -7.10 9.21 5.65
CA SER A 5 -7.95 9.96 6.58
C SER A 5 -8.27 11.40 6.17
N ARG A 6 -7.50 12.01 5.26
CA ARG A 6 -7.84 13.33 4.72
C ARG A 6 -8.96 13.29 3.69
N LYS A 7 -9.14 12.15 3.01
CA LYS A 7 -10.15 11.96 1.97
C LYS A 7 -11.38 11.22 2.50
N PHE A 8 -11.19 10.32 3.46
CA PHE A 8 -12.23 9.42 3.96
C PHE A 8 -12.24 9.32 5.48
N GLY A 9 -13.38 8.88 6.01
CA GLY A 9 -13.61 8.71 7.44
C GLY A 9 -14.14 10.00 8.08
N VAL A 10 -14.83 9.82 9.21
CA VAL A 10 -15.36 10.90 10.05
C VAL A 10 -15.01 10.58 11.50
N ASP A 11 -15.06 11.59 12.38
CA ASP A 11 -14.90 11.40 13.81
C ASP A 11 -16.09 10.61 14.40
N THR A 12 -15.96 10.17 15.66
CA THR A 12 -16.97 9.31 16.30
C THR A 12 -18.32 9.99 16.51
N ASP A 13 -18.36 11.31 16.69
CA ASP A 13 -19.63 12.01 16.94
C ASP A 13 -20.39 12.13 15.63
N THR A 14 -19.72 12.58 14.57
CA THR A 14 -20.29 12.61 13.22
C THR A 14 -20.72 11.21 12.75
N ALA A 15 -19.93 10.17 13.03
CA ALA A 15 -20.28 8.80 12.68
C ALA A 15 -21.57 8.35 13.39
N LEU A 16 -21.74 8.69 14.68
CA LEU A 16 -22.95 8.35 15.43
C LEU A 16 -24.19 9.04 14.83
N GLU A 17 -24.07 10.32 14.47
CA GLU A 17 -25.14 11.07 13.81
C GLU A 17 -25.59 10.40 12.50
N ILE A 18 -24.63 9.92 11.70
CA ILE A 18 -24.92 9.19 10.45
C ILE A 18 -25.65 7.87 10.73
N LEU A 19 -25.23 7.12 11.76
CA LEU A 19 -25.88 5.86 12.13
C LEU A 19 -27.32 6.08 12.63
N GLU A 20 -27.54 7.09 13.47
CA GLU A 20 -28.88 7.46 13.97
C GLU A 20 -29.77 7.93 12.80
N TYR A 21 -29.23 8.75 11.90
CA TYR A 21 -29.94 9.21 10.72
C TYR A 21 -30.37 8.07 9.81
N ALA A 22 -29.47 7.12 9.52
CA ALA A 22 -29.80 5.93 8.73
C ALA A 22 -30.91 5.10 9.39
N ASN A 23 -30.84 4.89 10.71
CA ASN A 23 -31.88 4.18 11.46
C ASN A 23 -33.24 4.90 11.39
N ASN A 24 -33.26 6.23 11.48
CA ASN A 24 -34.49 7.03 11.38
C ASN A 24 -35.14 6.97 10.00
N LEU A 25 -34.36 6.68 8.95
CA LEU A 25 -34.86 6.41 7.61
C LEU A 25 -35.35 4.96 7.42
N GLY A 26 -35.28 4.12 8.46
CA GLY A 26 -35.64 2.70 8.38
C GLY A 26 -34.55 1.81 7.77
N LEU A 27 -33.32 2.33 7.59
CA LEU A 27 -32.16 1.52 7.22
C LEU A 27 -31.60 0.80 8.46
N ILE A 28 -30.78 -0.22 8.22
CA ILE A 28 -30.10 -0.97 9.28
C ILE A 28 -28.64 -0.51 9.34
N PRO A 29 -28.22 0.23 10.37
CA PRO A 29 -26.80 0.50 10.60
C PRO A 29 -26.12 -0.80 11.05
N TYR A 30 -25.45 -1.48 10.12
CA TYR A 30 -24.96 -2.85 10.35
C TYR A 30 -23.62 -2.91 11.09
N GLY A 31 -22.73 -1.94 10.89
CA GLY A 31 -21.39 -2.03 11.45
C GLY A 31 -20.51 -0.81 11.21
N ILE A 32 -19.26 -0.93 11.65
CA ILE A 32 -18.23 0.11 11.56
C ILE A 32 -17.07 -0.44 10.74
N THR A 33 -16.50 0.40 9.87
CA THR A 33 -15.27 0.09 9.13
C THR A 33 -14.23 1.17 9.38
N PHE A 34 -12.97 0.77 9.53
CA PHE A 34 -11.83 1.70 9.51
C PHE A 34 -10.71 1.17 8.62
N HIS A 35 -9.77 2.04 8.25
CA HIS A 35 -8.53 1.63 7.57
C HIS A 35 -7.35 2.42 8.13
N VAL A 36 -6.27 1.73 8.53
CA VAL A 36 -5.09 2.35 9.18
C VAL A 36 -4.09 3.03 8.21
N GLY A 37 -4.47 3.17 6.94
CA GLY A 37 -3.60 3.54 5.82
C GLY A 37 -2.90 2.34 5.16
N SER A 38 -2.58 2.46 3.88
CA SER A 38 -1.83 1.42 3.15
C SER A 38 -0.35 1.42 3.56
N GLN A 39 0.26 0.23 3.59
CA GLN A 39 1.65 0.01 4.03
C GLN A 39 1.89 0.46 5.50
N CYS A 40 0.98 0.11 6.42
CA CYS A 40 1.02 0.61 7.80
C CYS A 40 2.06 -0.12 8.66
N ASN A 41 3.15 0.57 8.98
CA ASN A 41 4.23 0.06 9.84
C ASN A 41 4.19 0.65 11.26
N ASN A 42 3.03 1.13 11.71
CA ASN A 42 2.87 1.77 13.01
C ASN A 42 1.73 1.15 13.81
N LEU A 43 2.06 0.35 14.82
CA LEU A 43 1.09 -0.28 15.72
C LEU A 43 0.18 0.74 16.43
N ARG A 44 0.62 1.98 16.62
CA ARG A 44 -0.21 3.04 17.21
C ARG A 44 -1.44 3.36 16.37
N ASN A 45 -1.36 3.23 15.04
CA ASN A 45 -2.52 3.48 14.17
C ASN A 45 -3.60 2.43 14.40
N TRP A 46 -3.22 1.16 14.51
CA TRP A 46 -4.12 0.06 14.89
C TRP A 46 -4.75 0.29 16.28
N PHE A 47 -3.95 0.71 17.26
CA PHE A 47 -4.44 1.07 18.59
C PHE A 47 -5.51 2.16 18.54
N ILE A 48 -5.22 3.28 17.86
CA ILE A 48 -6.15 4.40 17.75
C ILE A 48 -7.44 3.97 17.06
N ALA A 49 -7.33 3.24 15.95
CA ALA A 49 -8.49 2.83 15.16
C ALA A 49 -9.40 1.86 15.91
N VAL A 50 -8.84 0.84 16.57
CA VAL A 50 -9.61 -0.10 17.40
C VAL A 50 -10.26 0.62 18.58
N LYS A 51 -9.54 1.53 19.25
CA LYS A 51 -10.07 2.30 20.39
C LYS A 51 -11.25 3.19 19.98
N LEU A 52 -11.09 3.98 18.91
CA LEU A 52 -12.15 4.86 18.42
C LEU A 52 -13.37 4.07 17.91
N SER A 53 -13.13 2.92 17.28
CA SER A 53 -14.23 2.04 16.85
C SER A 53 -15.01 1.48 18.04
N ALA A 54 -14.31 1.10 19.11
CA ALA A 54 -14.97 0.67 20.34
C ALA A 54 -15.77 1.82 20.98
N GLU A 55 -15.21 3.04 21.05
CA GLU A 55 -15.92 4.21 21.56
C GLU A 55 -17.22 4.49 20.78
N LEU A 56 -17.16 4.45 19.45
CA LEU A 56 -18.34 4.59 18.60
C LEU A 56 -19.33 3.43 18.79
N TRP A 57 -18.84 2.21 18.92
CA TRP A 57 -19.67 1.03 19.15
C TRP A 57 -20.51 1.16 20.42
N GLU A 58 -19.88 1.61 21.51
CA GLU A 58 -20.53 1.83 22.79
C GLU A 58 -21.55 2.98 22.72
N LYS A 59 -21.20 4.09 22.05
CA LYS A 59 -22.13 5.21 21.78
C LYS A 59 -23.36 4.74 21.00
N ALA A 60 -23.17 3.98 19.93
CA ALA A 60 -24.25 3.42 19.13
C ALA A 60 -25.15 2.49 19.96
N ARG A 61 -24.54 1.61 20.78
CA ARG A 61 -25.29 0.73 21.70
C ARG A 61 -26.12 1.53 22.70
N ALA A 62 -25.58 2.61 23.27
CA ALA A 62 -26.29 3.48 24.21
C ALA A 62 -27.50 4.18 23.56
N LYS A 63 -27.48 4.38 22.24
CA LYS A 63 -28.64 4.86 21.44
C LYS A 63 -29.60 3.76 20.99
N GLY A 64 -29.38 2.52 21.42
CA GLY A 64 -30.21 1.37 21.06
C GLY A 64 -29.90 0.78 19.68
N LEU A 65 -28.86 1.26 19.00
CA LEU A 65 -28.41 0.69 17.73
C LEU A 65 -27.67 -0.63 17.99
N LYS A 66 -28.04 -1.67 17.25
CA LYS A 66 -27.50 -3.03 17.39
C LYS A 66 -26.53 -3.34 16.24
N LEU A 67 -25.33 -2.76 16.31
CA LEU A 67 -24.27 -3.06 15.37
C LEU A 67 -23.86 -4.53 15.47
N GLN A 68 -23.54 -5.14 14.33
CA GLN A 68 -23.18 -6.55 14.21
C GLN A 68 -21.76 -6.76 13.69
N MET A 69 -21.29 -5.87 12.80
CA MET A 69 -20.02 -6.03 12.11
C MET A 69 -18.98 -4.99 12.51
N LEU A 70 -17.76 -5.45 12.78
CA LEU A 70 -16.56 -4.62 12.75
C LEU A 70 -15.69 -5.05 11.57
N ASN A 71 -15.34 -4.10 10.69
CA ASN A 71 -14.35 -4.31 9.65
C ASN A 71 -13.11 -3.47 9.97
N ILE A 72 -11.97 -4.14 10.19
CA ILE A 72 -10.71 -3.48 10.56
C ILE A 72 -9.87 -3.06 9.34
N GLY A 73 -10.44 -3.19 8.14
CA GLY A 73 -9.89 -2.73 6.88
C GLY A 73 -8.58 -3.40 6.49
N GLY A 74 -7.80 -2.69 5.68
CA GLY A 74 -6.50 -3.10 5.20
C GLY A 74 -5.35 -2.40 5.90
N GLY A 75 -4.17 -2.46 5.26
CA GLY A 75 -2.96 -1.78 5.74
C GLY A 75 -1.81 -2.71 6.08
N LEU A 76 -2.01 -4.03 5.99
CA LEU A 76 -0.95 -5.02 6.13
C LEU A 76 0.21 -4.69 5.17
N PRO A 77 1.43 -4.45 5.69
CA PRO A 77 2.56 -4.01 4.89
C PRO A 77 3.27 -5.18 4.22
N VAL A 78 4.05 -4.84 3.19
CA VAL A 78 4.98 -5.75 2.50
C VAL A 78 6.40 -5.23 2.67
N ARG A 79 7.39 -6.12 2.64
CA ARG A 79 8.81 -5.73 2.78
C ARG A 79 9.33 -5.16 1.47
N TYR A 80 9.73 -3.89 1.50
CA TYR A 80 10.40 -3.20 0.39
C TYR A 80 11.90 -3.03 0.73
N ASN A 81 12.56 -1.95 0.28
CA ASN A 81 13.92 -1.58 0.73
C ASN A 81 14.01 -1.11 2.20
N TYR A 82 12.97 -1.37 2.99
CA TYR A 82 12.89 -1.02 4.40
C TYR A 82 12.12 -2.11 5.15
N GLU A 83 12.36 -2.19 6.46
CA GLU A 83 11.68 -3.16 7.32
C GLU A 83 10.17 -2.92 7.35
N ALA A 84 9.42 -4.01 7.47
CA ALA A 84 7.98 -4.00 7.60
C ALA A 84 7.56 -4.84 8.81
N LEU A 85 6.48 -4.44 9.48
CA LEU A 85 5.88 -5.26 10.53
C LEU A 85 5.38 -6.58 9.94
N SER A 86 5.59 -7.67 10.66
CA SER A 86 5.05 -8.97 10.26
C SER A 86 3.53 -9.00 10.46
N ILE A 87 2.85 -9.86 9.69
CA ILE A 87 1.41 -10.08 9.84
C ILE A 87 1.13 -10.67 11.23
N GLU A 88 2.03 -11.51 11.74
CA GLU A 88 1.95 -12.15 13.04
C GLU A 88 1.98 -11.12 14.18
N ASP A 89 2.87 -10.13 14.10
CA ASP A 89 2.98 -9.06 15.11
C ASP A 89 1.73 -8.17 15.11
N ILE A 90 1.24 -7.79 13.92
CA ILE A 90 0.00 -7.02 13.79
C ILE A 90 -1.17 -7.82 14.35
N ALA A 91 -1.30 -9.10 13.98
CA ALA A 91 -2.38 -9.96 14.43
C ALA A 91 -2.34 -10.16 15.94
N TYR A 92 -1.17 -10.40 16.53
CA TYR A 92 -1.00 -10.53 17.97
C TYR A 92 -1.46 -9.25 18.69
N TYR A 93 -1.01 -8.10 18.22
CA TYR A 93 -1.35 -6.81 18.79
C TYR A 93 -2.85 -6.50 18.68
N VAL A 94 -3.42 -6.63 17.48
CA VAL A 94 -4.84 -6.37 17.22
C VAL A 94 -5.74 -7.32 18.04
N LYS A 95 -5.40 -8.61 18.14
CA LYS A 95 -6.14 -9.55 19.02
C LYS A 95 -6.15 -9.09 20.48
N GLY A 96 -5.02 -8.57 20.97
CA GLY A 96 -4.93 -7.99 22.32
C GLY A 96 -5.84 -6.78 22.50
N LEU A 97 -5.88 -5.88 21.51
CA LEU A 97 -6.77 -4.72 21.51
C LEU A 97 -8.24 -5.12 21.46
N MET A 98 -8.60 -6.07 20.60
CA MET A 98 -9.97 -6.59 20.49
C MET A 98 -10.46 -7.19 21.81
N ARG A 99 -9.63 -7.96 22.51
CA ARG A 99 -9.98 -8.49 23.84
C ARG A 99 -10.17 -7.39 24.88
N LYS A 100 -9.39 -6.31 24.80
CA LYS A 100 -9.43 -5.20 25.75
C LYS A 100 -10.64 -4.27 25.54
N TYR A 101 -10.93 -3.93 24.29
CA TYR A 101 -11.88 -2.87 23.94
C TYR A 101 -13.25 -3.41 23.48
N PHE A 102 -13.33 -4.67 23.05
CA PHE A 102 -14.58 -5.34 22.68
C PHE A 102 -14.83 -6.56 23.59
N PRO A 103 -15.23 -6.36 24.86
CA PRO A 103 -15.46 -7.47 25.80
C PRO A 103 -16.56 -8.41 25.31
N VAL A 104 -17.56 -7.86 24.62
CA VAL A 104 -18.46 -8.62 23.76
C VAL A 104 -17.96 -8.46 22.33
N GLN A 105 -17.59 -9.58 21.71
CA GLN A 105 -17.07 -9.55 20.34
C GLN A 105 -18.20 -9.19 19.36
N PRO A 106 -17.87 -8.49 18.25
CA PRO A 106 -18.82 -8.31 17.16
C PRO A 106 -19.26 -9.68 16.63
N TYR A 107 -20.49 -9.76 16.14
CA TYR A 107 -20.98 -10.98 15.49
C TYR A 107 -20.14 -11.33 14.27
N GLU A 108 -19.70 -10.30 13.54
CA GLU A 108 -18.89 -10.43 12.34
C GLU A 108 -17.64 -9.55 12.42
N LEU A 109 -16.48 -10.15 12.16
CA LEU A 109 -15.19 -9.46 12.07
C LEU A 109 -14.63 -9.64 10.66
N GLN A 110 -14.38 -8.52 9.97
CA GLN A 110 -13.85 -8.51 8.60
C GLN A 110 -12.51 -7.78 8.50
N ILE A 111 -11.76 -8.10 7.45
CA ILE A 111 -10.51 -7.48 7.04
C ILE A 111 -10.52 -7.22 5.53
N GLU A 112 -9.78 -6.21 5.06
CA GLU A 112 -9.67 -5.84 3.64
C GLU A 112 -8.21 -5.85 3.15
N PRO A 113 -7.50 -6.98 3.24
CA PRO A 113 -6.11 -7.05 2.83
C PRO A 113 -5.97 -6.96 1.30
N GLY A 114 -5.20 -5.98 0.84
CA GLY A 114 -4.76 -5.85 -0.56
C GLY A 114 -3.29 -6.20 -0.70
N ARG A 115 -2.42 -5.18 -0.54
CA ARG A 115 -0.96 -5.31 -0.66
C ARG A 115 -0.39 -6.49 0.13
N GLY A 116 -0.82 -6.68 1.37
CA GLY A 116 -0.34 -7.77 2.23
C GLY A 116 -0.56 -9.18 1.68
N ILE A 117 -1.47 -9.37 0.71
CA ILE A 117 -1.66 -10.68 0.04
C ILE A 117 -0.81 -10.78 -1.21
N VAL A 118 -0.84 -9.76 -2.07
CA VAL A 118 -0.34 -9.87 -3.45
C VAL A 118 1.02 -9.19 -3.67
N GLY A 119 1.49 -8.33 -2.77
CA GLY A 119 2.67 -7.49 -3.00
C GLY A 119 3.92 -8.28 -3.34
N ASP A 120 4.23 -9.30 -2.54
CA ASP A 120 5.40 -10.19 -2.76
C ASP A 120 5.12 -11.34 -3.74
N GLN A 121 3.90 -11.45 -4.27
CA GLN A 121 3.52 -12.51 -5.22
C GLN A 121 3.84 -12.16 -6.68
N GLY A 122 4.44 -10.99 -6.93
CA GLY A 122 4.80 -10.53 -8.26
C GLY A 122 6.13 -9.78 -8.26
N LEU A 123 6.89 -9.99 -9.34
CA LEU A 123 8.03 -9.18 -9.70
C LEU A 123 7.83 -8.63 -11.11
N MET A 124 8.42 -7.48 -11.40
CA MET A 124 8.39 -6.84 -12.70
C MET A 124 9.76 -6.97 -13.32
N ILE A 125 9.81 -7.49 -14.54
CA ILE A 125 11.04 -7.62 -15.32
C ILE A 125 11.01 -6.52 -16.38
N THR A 126 12.08 -5.74 -16.46
CA THR A 126 12.23 -4.65 -17.42
C THR A 126 13.63 -4.70 -18.03
N ARG A 127 13.82 -4.14 -19.22
CA ARG A 127 15.14 -4.00 -19.84
C ARG A 127 15.71 -2.61 -19.64
N VAL A 128 17.03 -2.54 -19.44
CA VAL A 128 17.77 -1.28 -19.54
C VAL A 128 17.87 -0.89 -21.02
N ILE A 129 17.25 0.23 -21.38
CA ILE A 129 17.20 0.74 -22.78
C ILE A 129 18.12 1.93 -23.01
N GLY A 130 18.61 2.55 -21.94
CA GLY A 130 19.47 3.71 -22.05
C GLY A 130 20.32 3.91 -20.82
N LYS A 131 21.41 4.66 -20.99
CA LYS A 131 22.35 4.99 -19.94
C LYS A 131 22.91 6.37 -20.18
N ALA A 132 23.06 7.16 -19.11
CA ALA A 132 23.65 8.48 -19.19
C ALA A 132 24.40 8.82 -17.92
N THR A 133 25.37 9.73 -18.04
CA THR A 133 25.95 10.44 -16.89
C THR A 133 25.50 11.89 -16.98
N ARG A 134 24.87 12.40 -15.92
CA ARG A 134 24.34 13.76 -15.86
C ARG A 134 24.95 14.46 -14.66
N GLY A 135 25.99 15.27 -14.92
CA GLY A 135 26.83 15.79 -13.84
C GLY A 135 27.52 14.65 -13.10
N GLU A 136 27.32 14.57 -11.79
CA GLU A 136 27.88 13.50 -10.95
C GLU A 136 26.95 12.28 -10.82
N GLU A 137 25.73 12.34 -11.37
CA GLU A 137 24.75 11.26 -11.26
C GLU A 137 24.84 10.26 -12.42
N ASN A 138 24.77 8.97 -12.10
CA ASN A 138 24.63 7.90 -13.09
C ASN A 138 23.14 7.57 -13.29
N TRP A 139 22.72 7.48 -14.54
CA TRP A 139 21.34 7.23 -14.92
C TRP A 139 21.24 5.96 -15.77
N ILE A 140 20.24 5.14 -15.47
CA ILE A 140 19.71 4.13 -16.39
C ILE A 140 18.26 4.44 -16.72
N TYR A 141 17.86 4.10 -17.94
CA TYR A 141 16.50 4.21 -18.42
C TYR A 141 15.97 2.80 -18.70
N ILE A 142 14.76 2.51 -18.23
CA ILE A 142 14.14 1.18 -18.32
C ILE A 142 12.91 1.23 -19.23
N ASP A 143 12.52 0.08 -19.80
CA ASP A 143 11.37 -0.02 -20.73
C ASP A 143 9.99 -0.06 -20.07
N THR A 144 9.91 0.40 -18.82
CA THR A 144 8.70 0.65 -18.04
C THR A 144 8.87 1.98 -17.29
N GLY A 145 7.96 2.33 -16.40
CA GLY A 145 8.05 3.58 -15.67
C GLY A 145 6.92 3.78 -14.67
N VAL A 146 6.91 4.97 -14.08
CA VAL A 146 5.87 5.45 -13.16
C VAL A 146 4.49 5.30 -13.79
N PHE A 147 4.33 5.70 -15.05
CA PHE A 147 3.04 5.65 -15.76
C PHE A 147 2.67 4.27 -16.31
N ASN A 148 3.62 3.33 -16.33
CA ASN A 148 3.45 1.96 -16.81
C ASN A 148 3.30 0.96 -15.64
N GLY A 149 2.92 1.43 -14.46
CA GLY A 149 2.59 0.59 -13.31
C GLY A 149 3.51 0.74 -12.11
N LEU A 150 4.40 1.73 -12.10
CA LEU A 150 5.22 2.06 -10.92
C LEU A 150 4.77 3.37 -10.26
N ALA A 151 3.49 3.74 -10.41
CA ALA A 151 2.92 5.00 -9.92
C ALA A 151 3.13 5.21 -8.41
N GLU A 152 3.17 4.13 -7.63
CA GLU A 152 3.38 4.22 -6.19
C GLU A 152 4.79 4.69 -5.78
N ALA A 153 5.76 4.66 -6.70
CA ALA A 153 7.07 5.27 -6.49
C ALA A 153 6.94 6.77 -6.19
N LEU A 154 5.98 7.46 -6.82
CA LEU A 154 5.70 8.88 -6.57
C LEU A 154 5.21 9.14 -5.15
N GLY A 155 4.50 8.19 -4.54
CA GLY A 155 4.06 8.29 -3.15
C GLY A 155 4.99 7.60 -2.16
N GLY A 156 6.22 7.29 -2.58
CA GLY A 156 7.31 6.91 -1.69
C GLY A 156 7.49 5.40 -1.48
N ILE A 157 6.85 4.54 -2.28
CA ILE A 157 7.23 3.12 -2.30
C ILE A 157 8.63 3.00 -2.90
N ARG A 158 9.52 2.29 -2.20
CA ARG A 158 10.93 2.11 -2.57
C ARG A 158 11.19 0.65 -2.92
N TYR A 159 10.94 0.30 -4.17
CA TYR A 159 11.08 -1.08 -4.65
C TYR A 159 12.53 -1.58 -4.55
N PRO A 160 12.76 -2.86 -4.18
CA PRO A 160 14.05 -3.50 -4.34
C PRO A 160 14.35 -3.78 -5.82
N PHE A 161 15.59 -3.51 -6.22
CA PHE A 161 16.08 -3.73 -7.57
C PHE A 161 17.17 -4.78 -7.56
N TYR A 162 17.13 -5.69 -8.52
CA TYR A 162 18.14 -6.71 -8.73
C TYR A 162 18.53 -6.77 -10.21
N ILE A 163 19.82 -6.96 -10.47
CA ILE A 163 20.38 -7.17 -11.80
C ILE A 163 21.39 -8.32 -11.71
N GLU A 164 21.36 -9.22 -12.69
CA GLU A 164 22.26 -10.39 -12.72
C GLU A 164 23.64 -9.97 -13.26
N ARG A 165 24.36 -9.19 -12.45
CA ARG A 165 25.71 -8.69 -12.72
C ARG A 165 26.54 -8.81 -11.46
N GLU A 166 27.85 -9.00 -11.64
CA GLU A 166 28.81 -8.90 -10.55
C GLU A 166 29.61 -7.60 -10.65
N GLY A 167 30.18 -7.16 -9.53
CA GLY A 167 31.10 -6.03 -9.48
C GLY A 167 30.80 -5.05 -8.36
N LYS A 168 31.58 -3.97 -8.32
CA LYS A 168 31.43 -2.91 -7.32
C LYS A 168 30.10 -2.20 -7.52
N LEU A 169 29.36 -2.04 -6.43
CA LEU A 169 28.13 -1.25 -6.43
C LEU A 169 28.44 0.23 -6.69
N LYS A 170 27.65 0.83 -7.58
CA LYS A 170 27.61 2.27 -7.84
C LYS A 170 26.19 2.76 -7.63
N GLU A 171 26.06 4.04 -7.33
CA GLU A 171 24.75 4.68 -7.19
C GLU A 171 24.17 5.04 -8.57
N TRP A 172 22.89 4.72 -8.76
CA TRP A 172 22.12 4.94 -9.97
C TRP A 172 20.78 5.60 -9.67
N THR A 173 20.37 6.47 -10.59
CA THR A 173 18.99 6.93 -10.76
C THR A 173 18.33 6.14 -11.88
N ILE A 174 17.10 5.69 -11.64
CA ILE A 174 16.30 4.89 -12.58
C ILE A 174 15.19 5.78 -13.15
N GLY A 175 15.34 6.17 -14.40
CA GLY A 175 14.31 6.85 -15.18
C GLY A 175 13.42 5.84 -15.92
N GLY A 176 12.14 6.16 -16.05
CA GLY A 176 11.24 5.38 -16.88
C GLY A 176 11.32 5.76 -18.37
N ILE A 177 10.49 5.09 -19.16
CA ILE A 177 10.46 5.19 -20.62
C ILE A 177 9.76 6.45 -21.17
N SER A 178 8.93 7.12 -20.38
CA SER A 178 8.16 8.27 -20.87
C SER A 178 9.00 9.56 -21.00
N CYS A 179 8.44 10.56 -21.67
CA CYS A 179 9.10 11.87 -21.82
C CYS A 179 8.90 12.81 -20.62
N ASP A 180 8.06 12.43 -19.65
CA ASP A 180 7.70 13.28 -18.53
C ASP A 180 8.79 13.22 -17.45
N SER A 181 9.15 14.39 -16.90
CA SER A 181 10.21 14.50 -15.89
C SER A 181 9.84 13.88 -14.55
N MET A 182 8.55 13.60 -14.31
CA MET A 182 8.08 12.86 -13.15
C MET A 182 8.30 11.34 -13.28
N ASP A 183 8.68 10.85 -14.46
CA ASP A 183 8.99 9.43 -14.69
C ASP A 183 10.39 9.06 -14.17
N VAL A 184 10.58 9.28 -12.88
CA VAL A 184 11.76 8.86 -12.13
C VAL A 184 11.30 7.84 -11.11
N VAL A 185 11.56 6.57 -11.40
CA VAL A 185 11.10 5.42 -10.61
C VAL A 185 11.84 5.35 -9.27
N ALA A 186 13.15 5.55 -9.28
CA ALA A 186 13.95 5.49 -8.06
C ALA A 186 15.21 6.33 -8.18
N LYS A 187 15.66 6.82 -7.03
CA LYS A 187 16.99 7.44 -6.84
C LYS A 187 17.75 6.64 -5.80
N ASN A 188 19.07 6.80 -5.78
CA ASN A 188 19.95 6.22 -4.78
C ASN A 188 19.92 4.67 -4.80
N VAL A 189 19.86 4.09 -6.00
CA VAL A 189 19.83 2.64 -6.18
C VAL A 189 21.25 2.13 -6.37
N PHE A 190 21.68 1.20 -5.53
CA PHE A 190 23.04 0.65 -5.58
C PHE A 190 23.06 -0.64 -6.37
N LEU A 191 23.67 -0.63 -7.56
CA LEU A 191 23.78 -1.78 -8.46
C LEU A 191 25.21 -1.92 -8.99
N PRO A 192 25.66 -3.13 -9.33
CA PRO A 192 26.79 -3.31 -10.24
C PRO A 192 26.51 -2.62 -11.58
N GLU A 193 27.55 -2.38 -12.37
CA GLU A 193 27.46 -1.63 -13.64
C GLU A 193 26.44 -2.24 -14.63
N PRO A 194 25.28 -1.61 -14.87
CA PRO A 194 24.29 -2.11 -15.83
C PRO A 194 24.74 -1.82 -17.27
N GLN A 195 24.34 -2.68 -18.19
CA GLN A 195 24.49 -2.49 -19.63
C GLN A 195 23.13 -2.38 -20.31
N ILE A 196 23.11 -1.68 -21.45
CA ILE A 196 21.92 -1.64 -22.30
C ILE A 196 21.62 -3.07 -22.77
N GLY A 197 20.36 -3.48 -22.64
CA GLY A 197 19.89 -4.83 -22.92
C GLY A 197 19.77 -5.73 -21.69
N ASP A 198 20.36 -5.36 -20.55
CA ASP A 198 20.23 -6.15 -19.32
C ASP A 198 18.81 -6.17 -18.81
N PHE A 199 18.42 -7.31 -18.21
CA PHE A 199 17.21 -7.40 -17.42
C PHE A 199 17.42 -6.86 -16.01
N LEU A 200 16.56 -5.93 -15.62
CA LEU A 200 16.43 -5.42 -14.27
C LEU A 200 15.13 -5.99 -13.67
N TYR A 201 15.26 -6.56 -12.48
CA TYR A 201 14.16 -7.14 -11.72
C TYR A 201 13.74 -6.16 -10.63
N ILE A 202 12.45 -5.82 -10.60
CA ILE A 202 11.84 -4.95 -9.60
C ILE A 202 10.96 -5.83 -8.71
N LEU A 203 11.42 -6.06 -7.48
CA LEU A 203 10.78 -6.99 -6.55
C LEU A 203 9.57 -6.36 -5.86
N SER A 204 8.69 -7.21 -5.30
CA SER A 204 7.50 -6.80 -4.54
C SER A 204 6.53 -5.89 -5.31
N THR A 205 6.33 -6.20 -6.59
CA THR A 205 5.52 -5.43 -7.55
C THR A 205 4.19 -6.10 -7.90
N GLY A 206 3.69 -7.01 -7.07
CA GLY A 206 2.37 -7.62 -7.30
C GLY A 206 1.17 -6.77 -6.87
N ALA A 207 1.38 -5.75 -6.03
CA ALA A 207 0.31 -4.86 -5.55
C ALA A 207 0.34 -3.50 -6.24
N TYR A 208 -0.84 -3.04 -6.68
CA TYR A 208 -1.05 -1.70 -7.23
C TYR A 208 -0.11 -1.30 -8.37
N THR A 209 0.30 -2.27 -9.19
CA THR A 209 1.16 -2.02 -10.35
C THR A 209 0.35 -2.00 -11.63
N THR A 210 -0.05 -3.16 -12.13
CA THR A 210 -0.81 -3.32 -13.38
C THR A 210 -2.14 -2.56 -13.37
N VAL A 211 -2.77 -2.43 -12.20
CA VAL A 211 -4.01 -1.66 -12.01
C VAL A 211 -3.83 -0.14 -12.13
N TYR A 212 -2.61 0.37 -11.97
CA TYR A 212 -2.25 1.78 -12.23
C TYR A 212 -1.56 1.98 -13.58
N ALA A 213 -1.27 0.90 -14.32
CA ALA A 213 -0.60 1.02 -15.60
C ALA A 213 -1.49 1.68 -16.66
N SER A 214 -0.90 2.60 -17.41
CA SER A 214 -1.52 3.31 -18.51
C SER A 214 -0.71 3.15 -19.80
N ASN A 215 -1.28 3.55 -20.94
CA ASN A 215 -0.54 3.63 -22.21
C ASN A 215 -0.01 5.05 -22.47
N PHE A 216 0.40 5.75 -21.41
CA PHE A 216 0.96 7.10 -21.53
C PHE A 216 2.19 7.08 -22.46
N ASN A 217 2.34 8.13 -23.27
CA ASN A 217 3.32 8.19 -24.37
C ASN A 217 3.23 7.07 -25.43
N GLY A 218 2.14 6.29 -25.44
CA GLY A 218 1.96 5.18 -26.37
C GLY A 218 2.73 3.90 -26.00
N PHE A 219 3.41 3.88 -24.84
CA PHE A 219 4.08 2.67 -24.37
C PHE A 219 3.07 1.69 -23.77
N PRO A 220 3.12 0.40 -24.10
CA PRO A 220 2.14 -0.57 -23.62
C PRO A 220 2.23 -0.76 -22.10
N ARG A 221 1.13 -1.26 -21.51
CA ARG A 221 1.16 -1.77 -20.13
C ARG A 221 2.01 -3.04 -20.06
N PRO A 222 2.66 -3.32 -18.90
CA PRO A 222 3.35 -4.58 -18.69
C PRO A 222 2.41 -5.77 -18.88
N GLU A 223 2.90 -6.80 -19.57
CA GLU A 223 2.22 -8.08 -19.70
C GLU A 223 2.28 -8.86 -18.38
N VAL A 224 1.19 -9.53 -18.02
CA VAL A 224 1.12 -10.40 -16.84
C VAL A 224 1.27 -11.85 -17.29
N VAL A 225 2.36 -12.48 -16.89
CA VAL A 225 2.62 -13.90 -17.16
C VAL A 225 2.33 -14.68 -15.87
N PRO A 226 1.31 -15.56 -15.84
CA PRO A 226 1.11 -16.47 -14.72
C PRO A 226 2.18 -17.56 -14.70
N PHE A 227 2.60 -17.96 -13.50
CA PHE A 227 3.50 -19.10 -13.30
C PHE A 227 2.74 -20.42 -13.30
#